data_AF-A0A9C7PJI6-F1
#
_entry.id   AF-A0A9C7PJI6-F1
#
_cell.length_a   1.000
_cell.length_b   1.000
_cell.length_c   1.000
_cell.angle_alpha   90.00
_cell.angle_beta   90.00
_cell.angle_gamma   90.00
#
_symmetry.space_group_name_H-M   'P 1'
#
loop_
_entity.id
_entity.type
_entity.pdbx_description
1 polymer ?
#
loop_
_entity_poly.entity_id
_entity_poly.type
_entity_poly.pdbx_seq_one_letter_code
_entity_poly.pdbx_strand_id
1 'polypeptide(L)'
;MIGATIFPHNIGLGAAGDAKLAAAIAEATAKEVSATGIDWIFAPTVAVALDARWGRTYESYGSDPTLAGDFAGGIVEAMQGVGVLATAKHFVGDGGTFSRH
;
A
#
# COMPACT_ATOMS: atom_id res chain seq x y z
N MET A 1 2.09 -17.71 1.14
CA MET A 1 1.62 -18.37 2.37
C MET A 1 0.27 -19.01 2.11
N ILE A 2 0.07 -20.26 2.51
CA ILE A 2 -1.26 -20.86 2.55
C ILE A 2 -1.91 -20.41 3.86
N GLY A 3 -3.13 -19.86 3.80
CA GLY A 3 -3.88 -19.44 5.00
C GLY A 3 -3.56 -18.04 5.54
N ALA A 4 -2.80 -17.21 4.81
CA ALA A 4 -2.60 -15.80 5.18
C ALA A 4 -3.88 -14.98 5.03
N THR A 5 -4.00 -13.92 5.82
CA THR A 5 -5.13 -13.00 5.73
C THR A 5 -5.04 -12.18 4.45
N ILE A 6 -6.11 -12.15 3.66
CA ILE A 6 -6.22 -11.29 2.47
C ILE A 6 -7.02 -10.05 2.85
N PHE A 7 -6.33 -8.92 2.99
CA PHE A 7 -6.94 -7.62 3.25
C PHE A 7 -7.48 -6.96 1.96
N PRO A 8 -8.37 -5.96 2.08
CA PRO A 8 -8.82 -5.18 0.93
C PRO A 8 -7.67 -4.55 0.16
N HIS A 9 -7.83 -4.43 -1.16
CA HIS A 9 -6.91 -3.65 -1.98
C HIS A 9 -6.88 -2.16 -1.59
N ASN A 10 -5.79 -1.48 -1.92
CA ASN A 10 -5.53 -0.08 -1.55
C ASN A 10 -6.66 0.87 -1.97
N ILE A 11 -7.33 0.62 -3.11
CA ILE A 11 -8.45 1.47 -3.53
C ILE A 11 -9.62 1.43 -2.55
N GLY A 12 -9.86 0.29 -1.90
CA GLY A 12 -10.85 0.15 -0.84
C GLY A 12 -10.41 0.86 0.45
N LEU A 13 -9.11 0.80 0.78
CA LEU A 13 -8.55 1.50 1.94
C LEU A 13 -8.57 3.02 1.76
N GLY A 14 -8.27 3.50 0.55
CA GLY A 14 -8.38 4.90 0.18
C GLY A 14 -9.83 5.38 0.22
N ALA A 15 -10.78 4.57 -0.28
CA ALA A 15 -12.21 4.87 -0.18
C ALA A 15 -12.72 4.90 1.28
N ALA A 16 -12.14 4.10 2.17
CA ALA A 16 -12.46 4.13 3.60
C ALA A 16 -11.94 5.41 4.29
N GLY A 17 -10.90 6.04 3.77
CA GLY A 17 -10.39 7.33 4.27
C GLY A 17 -9.79 7.28 5.68
N ASP A 18 -9.37 6.09 6.15
CA ASP A 18 -8.82 5.89 7.49
C ASP A 18 -7.38 5.36 7.41
N ALA A 19 -6.41 6.28 7.49
CA ALA A 19 -4.99 5.96 7.46
C ALA A 19 -4.54 5.14 8.68
N LYS A 20 -5.20 5.28 9.83
CA LYS A 20 -4.89 4.50 11.03
C LYS A 20 -5.31 3.04 10.86
N LEU A 21 -6.47 2.82 10.24
CA LEU A 21 -6.90 1.48 9.86
C LEU A 21 -5.90 0.81 8.90
N ALA A 22 -5.41 1.53 7.90
CA ALA A 22 -4.41 1.01 6.98
C ALA A 22 -3.08 0.67 7.67
N ALA A 23 -2.63 1.50 8.61
CA ALA A 23 -1.45 1.21 9.44
C ALA A 23 -1.65 -0.04 10.32
N ALA A 24 -2.83 -0.22 10.93
CA ALA A 24 -3.15 -1.41 11.71
C ALA A 24 -3.15 -2.70 10.85
N ILE A 25 -3.68 -2.62 9.63
CA ILE A 25 -3.60 -3.70 8.63
C ILE A 25 -2.15 -4.01 8.27
N ALA A 26 -1.31 -2.98 8.08
CA ALA A 26 0.10 -3.14 7.78
C ALA A 26 0.87 -3.81 8.94
N GLU A 27 0.58 -3.46 10.19
CA GLU A 27 1.15 -4.11 11.37
C GLU A 27 0.75 -5.60 11.44
N ALA A 28 -0.54 -5.92 11.22
CA ALA A 28 -1.01 -7.29 11.17
C ALA A 28 -0.33 -8.11 10.05
N THR A 29 -0.21 -7.51 8.86
CA THR A 29 0.50 -8.10 7.72
C THR A 29 1.97 -8.36 8.06
N ALA A 30 2.65 -7.40 8.70
CA ALA A 30 4.04 -7.56 9.10
C ALA A 30 4.24 -8.67 10.13
N LYS A 31 3.31 -8.84 11.09
CA LYS A 31 3.34 -9.95 12.05
C LYS A 31 3.16 -11.31 11.37
N GLU A 32 2.26 -11.42 10.40
CA GLU A 32 2.07 -12.66 9.64
C GLU A 32 3.31 -12.98 8.78
N VAL A 33 3.90 -11.98 8.14
CA VAL A 33 5.10 -12.14 7.31
C VAL A 33 6.32 -12.51 8.15
N SER A 34 6.57 -11.83 9.28
CA SER A 34 7.71 -12.13 10.16
C SER A 34 7.65 -13.53 10.74
N ALA A 35 6.46 -14.05 11.03
CA ALA A 35 6.26 -15.43 11.47
C ALA A 35 6.72 -16.49 10.45
N THR A 36 6.94 -16.10 9.18
CA THR A 36 7.49 -16.97 8.13
C THR A 36 8.99 -16.87 7.93
N GLY A 37 9.68 -16.00 8.69
CA GLY A 37 11.11 -15.71 8.51
C GLY A 37 11.41 -14.81 7.32
N ILE A 38 10.40 -14.08 6.81
CA ILE A 38 10.58 -13.05 5.79
C ILE A 38 10.67 -11.70 6.50
N ASP A 39 11.75 -10.97 6.22
CA ASP A 39 12.04 -9.68 6.88
C ASP A 39 11.81 -8.47 5.95
N TRP A 40 11.18 -8.67 4.79
CA TRP A 40 10.99 -7.63 3.78
C TRP A 40 9.65 -7.72 3.05
N ILE A 41 8.89 -6.63 3.04
CA ILE A 41 7.60 -6.49 2.36
C ILE A 41 7.68 -5.42 1.27
N PHE A 42 7.22 -5.74 0.06
CA PHE A 42 7.10 -4.80 -1.06
C PHE A 42 5.84 -3.93 -0.96
N ALA A 43 5.73 -3.13 0.10
CA ALA A 43 4.62 -2.22 0.36
C ALA A 43 5.10 -0.98 1.14
N PRO A 44 4.39 0.16 1.06
CA PRO A 44 3.15 0.40 0.31
C PRO A 44 3.36 0.77 -1.17
N THR A 45 2.36 0.48 -2.00
CA THR A 45 2.22 1.14 -3.30
C THR A 45 1.69 2.57 -3.09
N VAL A 46 2.40 3.56 -3.60
CA VAL A 46 2.11 5.02 -3.53
C VAL A 46 1.78 5.60 -4.91
N ALA A 47 1.23 4.76 -5.79
CA ALA A 47 0.80 5.17 -7.12
C ALA A 47 -0.37 6.16 -7.06
N VAL A 48 -0.43 7.09 -8.01
CA VAL A 48 -1.52 8.07 -8.15
C VAL A 48 -2.29 7.73 -9.42
N ALA A 49 -3.46 7.12 -9.28
CA ALA A 49 -4.23 6.63 -10.43
C ALA A 49 -4.98 7.77 -11.13
N LEU A 50 -4.34 8.40 -12.13
CA LEU A 50 -4.95 9.50 -12.90
C LEU A 50 -5.96 9.04 -13.96
N ASP A 51 -5.81 7.82 -14.49
CA ASP A 51 -6.78 7.17 -15.38
C ASP A 51 -7.25 5.86 -14.75
N ALA A 52 -8.55 5.73 -14.51
CA ALA A 52 -9.13 4.53 -13.92
C ALA A 52 -8.89 3.26 -14.76
N ARG A 53 -8.64 3.41 -16.08
CA ARG A 53 -8.32 2.31 -17.00
C ARG A 53 -6.90 1.78 -16.82
N TRP A 54 -6.05 2.48 -16.06
CA TRP A 54 -4.74 1.97 -15.70
C TRP A 54 -4.89 0.63 -14.98
N GLY A 55 -4.23 -0.41 -15.49
CA GLY A 55 -4.47 -1.80 -15.08
C GLY A 55 -4.18 -2.12 -13.61
N ARG A 56 -3.59 -1.18 -12.86
CA ARG A 56 -3.24 -1.32 -11.45
C ARG A 56 -3.90 -0.25 -10.57
N THR A 57 -4.97 0.39 -11.04
CA THR A 57 -5.75 1.37 -10.25
C THR A 57 -6.12 0.84 -8.86
N TYR A 58 -6.40 -0.46 -8.74
CA TYR A 58 -6.73 -1.08 -7.44
C TYR A 58 -5.57 -1.06 -6.43
N GLU A 59 -4.32 -0.93 -6.88
CA GLU A 59 -3.13 -0.81 -6.02
C GLU A 59 -2.86 0.63 -5.56
N SER A 60 -3.61 1.62 -6.07
CA SER A 60 -3.56 3.00 -5.61
C SER A 60 -4.59 3.26 -4.52
N TYR A 61 -4.33 4.22 -3.64
CA TYR A 61 -5.34 4.75 -2.71
C TYR A 61 -6.33 5.70 -3.40
N GLY A 62 -6.00 6.22 -4.60
CA GLY A 62 -6.84 7.13 -5.35
C GLY A 62 -6.04 8.00 -6.31
N SER A 63 -6.70 9.02 -6.86
CA SER A 63 -6.09 9.95 -7.81
C SER A 63 -5.43 11.17 -7.14
N ASP A 64 -5.53 11.32 -5.82
CA ASP A 64 -4.96 12.44 -5.06
C ASP A 64 -3.59 12.04 -4.47
N PRO A 65 -2.49 12.73 -4.83
CA PRO A 65 -1.17 12.46 -4.26
C PRO A 65 -1.10 12.67 -2.74
N THR A 66 -1.92 13.56 -2.18
CA THR A 66 -1.98 13.81 -0.73
C THR A 66 -2.46 12.58 0.02
N LEU A 67 -3.49 11.92 -0.52
CA LEU A 67 -4.04 10.69 0.05
C LEU A 67 -2.99 9.56 0.08
N ALA A 68 -2.18 9.42 -0.98
CA ALA A 68 -1.09 8.45 -0.97
C ALA A 68 -0.03 8.77 0.11
N GLY A 69 0.28 10.06 0.31
CA GLY A 69 1.18 10.53 1.36
C GLY A 69 0.67 10.25 2.78
N ASP A 70 -0.61 10.54 3.04
CA ASP A 70 -1.24 10.37 4.35
C ASP A 70 -1.23 8.91 4.82
N PHE A 71 -1.33 7.96 3.89
CA PHE A 71 -1.31 6.51 4.19
C PHE A 71 0.12 5.97 4.29
N ALA A 72 1.03 6.42 3.42
CA ALA A 72 2.34 5.79 3.25
C ALA A 72 3.19 5.81 4.53
N GLY A 73 3.24 6.94 5.22
CA GLY A 73 4.08 7.10 6.43
C GLY A 73 3.69 6.10 7.53
N GLY A 74 2.42 6.07 7.91
CA GLY A 74 1.92 5.19 8.96
C GLY A 74 2.07 3.71 8.62
N ILE A 75 1.91 3.32 7.35
CA ILE A 75 2.14 1.95 6.90
C ILE A 75 3.62 1.54 7.06
N VAL A 76 4.54 2.39 6.62
CA VAL A 76 5.99 2.13 6.75
C VAL A 76 6.39 2.03 8.22
N GLU A 77 5.93 2.96 9.07
CA GLU A 77 6.19 2.94 10.50
C GLU A 77 5.64 1.68 11.17
N ALA A 78 4.41 1.27 10.83
CA ALA A 78 3.78 0.07 11.38
C ALA A 78 4.53 -1.22 11.02
N MET A 79 4.93 -1.39 9.75
CA MET A 79 5.68 -2.57 9.33
C MET A 79 7.07 -2.63 10.00
N GLN A 80 7.78 -1.51 9.99
CA GLN A 80 9.12 -1.44 10.58
C GLN A 80 9.10 -1.51 12.11
N GLY A 81 8.01 -1.10 12.76
CA GLY A 81 7.80 -1.29 14.20
C GLY A 81 7.73 -2.77 14.61
N VAL A 82 7.35 -3.66 13.69
CA VAL A 82 7.39 -5.13 13.88
C VAL A 82 8.78 -5.72 13.54
N GLY A 83 9.71 -4.90 13.01
CA GLY A 83 11.03 -5.33 12.58
C GLY A 83 11.12 -5.81 11.13
N VAL A 84 10.08 -5.57 10.32
CA VAL A 84 10.04 -5.96 8.90
C VAL A 84 10.26 -4.73 8.01
N LEU A 85 11.17 -4.85 7.04
CA LEU A 85 11.48 -3.76 6.10
C LEU A 85 10.30 -3.50 5.16
N ALA A 86 9.98 -2.22 4.97
CA ALA A 86 8.98 -1.76 4.00
C ALA A 86 9.65 -1.28 2.69
N THR A 87 8.88 -1.13 1.63
CA THR A 87 9.34 -0.54 0.36
C THR A 87 8.21 0.26 -0.27
N ALA A 88 8.31 1.58 -0.12
CA ALA A 88 7.49 2.50 -0.90
C ALA A 88 7.78 2.32 -2.39
N LYS A 89 6.74 2.09 -3.19
CA LYS A 89 6.84 1.81 -4.62
C LYS A 89 5.66 2.40 -5.40
N HIS A 90 5.73 2.66 -6.69
CA HIS A 90 6.87 2.49 -7.58
C HIS A 90 7.36 3.89 -7.90
N PHE A 91 8.52 4.25 -7.34
CA PHE A 91 9.09 5.54 -7.60
C PHE A 91 9.77 5.53 -8.99
N VAL A 92 9.42 6.41 -9.94
CA VAL A 92 8.46 7.54 -9.88
C VAL A 92 7.45 7.48 -11.03
N GLY A 93 6.27 8.08 -10.83
CA GLY A 93 5.27 8.32 -11.89
C GLY A 93 4.26 7.18 -12.10
N ASP A 94 4.21 6.19 -11.20
CA ASP A 94 3.27 5.08 -11.30
C ASP A 94 1.81 5.56 -11.20
N GLY A 95 0.97 5.13 -12.15
CA GLY A 95 -0.39 5.65 -12.33
C GLY A 95 -0.48 6.99 -13.10
N GLY A 96 0.66 7.61 -13.41
CA GLY A 96 0.78 8.81 -14.24
C GLY A 96 0.54 8.54 -15.73
N THR A 97 -0.69 8.19 -16.09
CA THR A 97 -1.12 7.86 -17.46
C THR A 97 -1.45 9.11 -18.28
N PHE A 98 -0.45 9.97 -18.50
CA PHE A 98 -0.63 11.22 -19.24
C PHE A 98 -0.81 11.01 -20.76
N SER A 99 -0.22 9.95 -21.31
CA SER A 99 -0.45 9.49 -22.69
C SER A 99 -1.62 8.51 -22.70
N ARG A 100 -2.80 8.96 -23.12
CA ARG A 100 -3.93 8.08 -23.42
C ARG A 100 -3.56 7.26 -24.67
N HIS A 101 -3.24 5.99 -24.48
CA HIS A 101 -3.35 4.97 -25.53
C HIS A 101 -4.59 4.15 -25.23
#